data_AF-A0A964XV79-F1
#
_entry.id   AF-A0A964XV79-F1
#
_cell.length_a   1.000
_cell.length_b   1.000
_cell.length_c   1.000
_cell.angle_alpha   90.00
_cell.angle_beta   90.00
_cell.angle_gamma   90.00
#
_symmetry.space_group_name_H-M   'P 1'
#
loop_
_entity.id
_entity.type
_entity.pdbx_description
1 polymer ?
#
loop_
_entity_poly.entity_id
_entity_poly.type
_entity_poly.pdbx_seq_one_letter_code
_entity_poly.pdbx_strand_id
1 'polypeptide(L)' 'MRLTDQVHGVYPIAPTAFLEDGSIDTASMDRLTDFYVSCGATGVTVLGQLGEAP' A
#
# COMPACT_ATOMS: atom_id res chain seq x y z
N MET A 1 -16.30 1.80 4.03
CA MET A 1 -17.05 1.27 2.87
C MET A 1 -16.59 -0.17 2.63
N ARG A 2 -17.48 -1.11 2.30
CA ARG A 2 -17.07 -2.50 1.97
C ARG A 2 -16.78 -2.60 0.47
N LEU A 3 -15.81 -3.44 0.11
CA LEU A 3 -15.56 -3.79 -1.28
C LEU A 3 -16.77 -4.56 -1.85
N THR A 4 -17.12 -4.31 -3.10
CA THR A 4 -18.19 -5.01 -3.82
C THR A 4 -17.67 -5.52 -5.17
N ASP A 5 -18.50 -6.26 -5.90
CA ASP A 5 -18.22 -6.73 -7.25
C ASP A 5 -18.16 -5.58 -8.30
N GLN A 6 -18.60 -4.38 -7.94
CA GLN A 6 -18.51 -3.18 -8.77
C GLN A 6 -17.17 -2.44 -8.64
N VAL A 7 -16.18 -3.04 -7.98
CA VAL A 7 -14.85 -2.44 -7.83
C VAL A 7 -14.19 -2.23 -9.20
N HIS A 8 -13.69 -1.03 -9.43
CA HIS A 8 -12.96 -0.65 -10.64
C HIS A 8 -12.00 0.50 -10.31
N GLY A 9 -11.05 0.80 -11.21
CA GLY A 9 -10.04 1.84 -11.01
C GLY A 9 -8.66 1.26 -10.70
N VAL A 10 -7.81 2.04 -10.03
CA VAL A 10 -6.41 1.69 -9.77
C VAL A 10 -6.20 1.33 -8.31
N TYR A 11 -5.67 0.13 -8.06
CA TYR A 11 -5.36 -0.39 -6.73
C TYR A 11 -3.90 -0.84 -6.70
N PRO A 12 -2.95 0.03 -6.32
CA PRO A 12 -1.55 -0.34 -6.20
C PRO A 12 -1.37 -1.45 -5.17
N ILE A 13 -0.43 -2.35 -5.44
CA ILE A 13 0.06 -3.30 -4.43
C ILE A 13 1.24 -2.63 -3.75
N ALA A 14 1.05 -2.21 -2.50
CA ALA A 14 2.04 -1.45 -1.76
C ALA A 14 3.11 -2.39 -1.17
N PRO A 15 4.41 -2.11 -1.36
CA PRO A 15 5.46 -2.75 -0.58
C PRO A 15 5.37 -2.36 0.90
N THR A 16 5.95 -3.18 1.77
CA THR A 16 6.22 -2.78 3.15
C THR A 16 7.57 -2.06 3.18
N ALA A 17 7.60 -0.82 3.66
CA ALA A 17 8.85 -0.09 3.80
C ALA A 17 9.62 -0.58 5.03
N PHE A 18 10.90 -0.86 4.86
CA PHE A 18 11.81 -1.27 5.93
C PHE A 18 12.99 -0.32 6.05
N LEU A 19 13.45 -0.12 7.28
CA LEU A 19 14.74 0.48 7.57
C LEU A 19 15.87 -0.51 7.26
N GLU A 20 17.11 -0.04 7.24
CA GLU A 20 18.28 -0.90 6.97
C GLU A 20 18.41 -2.07 7.96
N ASP A 21 17.90 -1.92 9.19
CA ASP A 21 17.90 -2.96 10.22
C ASP A 21 16.73 -3.96 10.09
N GLY A 22 15.89 -3.81 9.07
CA GLY A 22 14.71 -4.65 8.81
C GLY A 22 13.49 -4.32 9.66
N SER A 23 13.54 -3.29 10.51
CA SER A 23 12.33 -2.79 11.20
C SER A 23 11.43 -2.00 10.25
N ILE A 24 10.13 -1.93 10.55
CA ILE A 24 9.16 -1.25 9.68
C ILE A 24 9.37 0.27 9.72
N ASP A 25 9.56 0.87 8.54
CA ASP A 25 9.61 2.32 8.36
C ASP A 25 8.19 2.89 8.18
N THR A 26 7.53 3.16 9.30
CA THR A 26 6.17 3.72 9.32
C THR A 26 6.08 5.11 8.66
N ALA A 27 7.12 5.94 8.76
CA ALA A 27 7.12 7.27 8.15
C ALA A 27 7.19 7.19 6.61
N SER A 28 7.91 6.21 6.07
CA SER A 28 7.90 5.94 4.62
C SER A 28 6.56 5.36 4.16
N MET A 29 5.91 4.51 4.97
CA MET A 29 4.56 4.00 4.67
C MET A 29 3.52 5.11 4.56
N ASP A 30 3.58 6.11 5.47
CA ASP A 30 2.70 7.28 5.40
C ASP A 30 2.91 8.06 4.11
N ARG A 31 4.16 8.39 3.76
CA ARG A 31 4.48 9.11 2.51
C ARG A 31 4.06 8.33 1.26
N LEU A 32 4.22 7.01 1.28
CA LEU A 32 3.83 6.16 0.16
C LEU A 32 2.30 6.15 -0.02
N THR A 33 1.55 6.12 1.09
CA THR A 33 0.10 6.21 1.08
C THR A 33 -0.37 7.56 0.55
N ASP A 34 0.22 8.66 1.02
CA ASP A 34 -0.05 10.02 0.54
C ASP A 34 0.24 10.16 -0.96
N PHE A 35 1.34 9.54 -1.42
CA PHE A 35 1.67 9.49 -2.84
C PHE A 35 0.58 8.80 -3.66
N TYR A 36 0.11 7.62 -3.25
CA TYR A 36 -0.97 6.93 -3.95
C TYR A 36 -2.27 7.74 -3.99
N VAL A 37 -2.63 8.38 -2.87
CA VAL A 37 -3.79 9.28 -2.81
C VAL A 37 -3.61 10.45 -3.79
N SER A 38 -2.42 11.06 -3.83
CA SER A 38 -2.13 12.18 -4.74
C SER A 38 -2.20 11.79 -6.23
N CYS A 39 -1.91 10.52 -6.55
CA CYS A 39 -2.05 9.97 -7.89
C CYS A 39 -3.50 9.63 -8.27
N GLY A 40 -4.45 9.70 -7.33
CA GLY A 40 -5.84 9.31 -7.54
C GLY A 40 -6.08 7.81 -7.48
N ALA A 41 -5.26 7.06 -6.71
CA ALA A 41 -5.52 5.65 -6.46
C ALA A 41 -6.91 5.45 -5.85
N THR A 42 -7.63 4.45 -6.33
CA THR A 42 -8.99 4.13 -5.87
C THR A 42 -8.98 3.34 -4.56
N GLY A 43 -7.91 2.60 -4.31
CA GLY A 43 -7.61 1.94 -3.05
C GLY A 43 -6.20 1.37 -3.06
N VAL A 44 -5.85 0.54 -2.07
CA VAL A 44 -4.53 -0.07 -1.93
C VAL A 44 -4.64 -1.50 -1.45
N THR A 45 -3.82 -2.39 -2.00
CA THR A 45 -3.61 -3.75 -1.50
C THR A 45 -2.30 -3.76 -0.71
N VAL A 46 -2.32 -4.28 0.52
CA VAL A 46 -1.17 -4.33 1.44
C VAL A 46 -0.81 -5.77 1.77
N LEU A 47 0.40 -5.98 2.32
CA LEU A 47 0.94 -7.31 2.65
C LEU A 47 1.04 -8.21 1.40
N GLY A 48 0.87 -9.52 1.60
CA GLY A 48 1.08 -10.53 0.57
C GLY A 48 2.53 -10.57 0.10
N GLN A 49 2.77 -11.31 -0.99
CA GLN A 49 4.12 -11.52 -1.51
C GLN A 49 4.86 -10.22 -1.83
N LEU A 50 4.17 -9.24 -2.43
CA LEU A 50 4.77 -7.97 -2.82
C LEU A 50 4.89 -6.98 -1.65
N GLY A 51 4.17 -7.21 -0.55
CA GLY A 51 4.37 -6.54 0.72
C GLY A 51 5.32 -7.28 1.65
N GLU A 52 6.01 -8.33 1.16
CA GLU A 52 7.00 -9.12 1.91
C GLU A 52 6.43 -9.83 3.16
N ALA A 53 5.13 -10.13 3.16
CA ALA A 53 4.55 -11.03 4.15
C ALA A 53 4.87 -12.51 3.80
N PRO A 54 5.15 -13.37 4.80
CA PRO A 54 5.49 -14.78 4.59
C PRO A 54 4.30 -15.65 4.16
#